data_AF-A0AAX3ZZ76-F1
#
_entry.id   AF-A0AAX3ZZ76-F1
#
_cell.length_a   1.000
_cell.length_b   1.000
_cell.length_c   1.000
_cell.angle_alpha   90.00
_cell.angle_beta   90.00
_cell.angle_gamma   90.00
#
_symmetry.space_group_name_H-M   'P 1'
#
loop_
_entity.id
_entity.type
_entity.pdbx_description
1 polymer ?
#
loop_
_entity_poly.entity_id
_entity_poly.type
_entity_poly.pdbx_seq_one_letter_code
_entity_poly.pdbx_strand_id
1 'polypeptide(L)'
;MTPPSPTEATSSDNASNDGTDQHGETIAHSAERTPIDPLAATNAAYPDPALVAIFEGLRSTVAGGQSNAWSALNDSARLRAVFDTGLLEPGPHPEVEQIVGLTINAVGIPNAALNMITDVEQINVGIASRSGHIGAQRTHPLPDSLCVYTVVSGSPLIIDDIADHPVLKNHSAAQSGVVGAYIGIPIIDDAGHPVGTLCAWDDQPHHWSSGEIQIMTDLADVVQNVIFDQ
;
A
#
# COMPACT_ATOMS: atom_id res chain seq x y z
N MET A 1 -42.05 33.67 35.93
CA MET A 1 -43.37 33.85 36.56
C MET A 1 -44.42 33.50 35.52
N THR A 2 -45.19 32.44 35.77
CA THR A 2 -46.40 32.06 35.01
C THR A 2 -47.58 32.13 36.01
N PRO A 3 -48.82 32.34 35.54
CA PRO A 3 -49.83 31.28 35.71
C PRO A 3 -50.76 31.08 34.48
N PRO A 4 -51.62 30.03 34.49
CA PRO A 4 -51.96 29.23 33.29
C PRO A 4 -53.49 29.06 32.99
N SER A 5 -53.78 28.27 31.92
CA SER A 5 -54.92 27.33 31.74
C SER A 5 -56.35 27.90 31.50
N PRO A 6 -57.35 27.16 30.91
CA PRO A 6 -57.68 25.71 31.03
C PRO A 6 -57.79 24.92 29.69
N THR A 7 -57.53 23.61 29.56
CA THR A 7 -58.04 22.34 30.17
C THR A 7 -59.38 21.84 29.59
N GLU A 8 -59.32 20.68 28.89
CA GLU A 8 -60.22 19.48 28.92
C GLU A 8 -59.79 18.57 27.73
N ALA A 9 -59.19 17.38 27.87
CA ALA A 9 -59.51 16.11 28.55
C ALA A 9 -60.44 15.16 27.74
N THR A 10 -60.14 13.86 27.88
CA THR A 10 -60.75 12.60 27.34
C THR A 10 -60.09 12.08 26.04
N SER A 11 -59.41 10.93 25.98
CA SER A 11 -59.54 9.55 26.50
C SER A 11 -59.96 8.56 25.40
N SER A 12 -59.23 7.44 25.36
CA SER A 12 -59.56 6.08 24.90
C SER A 12 -59.57 5.73 23.40
N ASP A 13 -58.58 4.90 23.08
CA ASP A 13 -58.70 3.54 22.54
C ASP A 13 -58.98 3.26 21.04
N ASN A 14 -57.89 2.81 20.42
CA ASN A 14 -57.70 1.47 19.85
C ASN A 14 -58.46 1.12 18.55
N ALA A 15 -57.71 1.06 17.45
CA ALA A 15 -57.97 0.10 16.38
C ALA A 15 -56.66 -0.28 15.68
N SER A 16 -56.40 -1.58 15.75
CA SER A 16 -55.46 -2.37 14.98
C SER A 16 -55.24 -1.87 13.55
N ASN A 17 -53.99 -1.85 13.09
CA ASN A 17 -53.74 -2.22 11.71
C ASN A 17 -52.52 -3.13 11.61
N ASP A 18 -52.81 -4.31 11.10
CA ASP A 18 -51.93 -5.34 10.60
C ASP A 18 -51.11 -4.77 9.43
N GLY A 19 -49.81 -5.01 9.46
CA GLY A 19 -48.84 -4.38 8.57
C GLY A 19 -47.53 -5.12 8.66
N THR A 20 -47.51 -6.30 8.05
CA THR A 20 -46.31 -7.04 7.67
C THR A 20 -45.24 -6.10 7.09
N ASP A 21 -44.06 -6.06 7.70
CA ASP A 21 -42.83 -5.83 6.96
C ASP A 21 -41.67 -6.60 7.60
N GLN A 22 -41.22 -7.59 6.84
CA GLN A 22 -40.06 -8.43 7.07
C GLN A 22 -38.82 -7.66 6.64
N HIS A 23 -37.99 -7.12 7.53
CA HIS A 23 -36.58 -6.83 7.23
C HIS A 23 -35.74 -7.06 8.48
N GLY A 24 -35.53 -8.35 8.79
CA GLY A 24 -34.37 -8.76 9.55
C GLY A 24 -33.19 -8.81 8.61
N GLU A 25 -32.45 -7.71 8.47
CA GLU A 25 -31.13 -7.75 7.85
C GLU A 25 -30.07 -7.85 8.93
N THR A 26 -29.59 -9.09 9.02
CA THR A 26 -28.33 -9.57 9.55
C THR A 26 -27.23 -8.52 9.55
N ILE A 27 -26.71 -8.26 10.74
CA ILE A 27 -25.42 -7.61 10.98
C ILE A 27 -24.36 -8.37 10.16
N ALA A 28 -23.91 -7.77 9.07
CA ALA A 28 -22.71 -8.22 8.38
C ALA A 28 -21.53 -7.93 9.30
N HIS A 29 -20.98 -9.00 9.88
CA HIS A 29 -19.71 -8.98 10.59
C HIS A 29 -18.66 -8.33 9.69
N SER A 30 -18.16 -7.15 10.08
CA SER A 30 -16.85 -6.67 9.62
C SER A 30 -15.87 -7.82 9.81
N ALA A 31 -15.33 -8.33 8.70
CA ALA A 31 -14.22 -9.27 8.76
C ALA A 31 -13.09 -8.55 9.51
N GLU A 32 -12.76 -9.04 10.71
CA GLU A 32 -11.61 -8.57 11.45
C GLU A 32 -10.38 -8.73 10.54
N ARG A 33 -9.72 -7.60 10.23
CA ARG A 33 -8.44 -7.59 9.52
C ARG A 33 -7.49 -8.50 10.30
N THR A 34 -6.97 -9.54 9.66
CA THR A 34 -5.85 -10.28 10.25
C THR A 34 -4.64 -9.36 10.17
N PRO A 35 -4.04 -8.92 11.29
CA PRO A 35 -2.84 -8.11 11.25
C PRO A 35 -1.75 -8.92 10.53
N ILE A 36 -1.23 -8.40 9.42
CA ILE A 36 -0.01 -8.94 8.82
C ILE A 36 1.11 -8.61 9.81
N ASP A 37 1.70 -9.62 10.45
CA ASP A 37 2.86 -9.43 11.32
C ASP A 37 4.04 -8.93 10.46
N PRO A 38 4.41 -7.64 10.54
CA PRO A 38 5.46 -7.07 9.70
C PRO A 38 6.83 -7.68 10.06
N LEU A 39 6.97 -8.19 11.27
CA LEU A 39 8.18 -8.81 11.78
C LEU A 39 8.34 -10.26 11.30
N ALA A 40 7.26 -10.93 10.89
CA ALA A 40 7.34 -12.28 10.32
C ALA A 40 8.06 -12.28 8.94
N ALA A 41 8.15 -11.12 8.27
CA ALA A 41 8.89 -10.95 7.02
C ALA A 41 10.42 -10.83 7.21
N THR A 42 10.92 -10.87 8.45
CA THR A 42 12.36 -10.74 8.71
C THR A 42 13.14 -12.00 8.33
N ASN A 43 14.05 -11.84 7.36
CA ASN A 43 15.21 -12.70 7.10
C ASN A 43 14.94 -14.16 6.67
N ALA A 44 14.06 -14.37 5.69
CA ALA A 44 14.19 -15.58 4.88
C ALA A 44 15.38 -15.41 3.92
N ALA A 45 16.56 -15.86 4.35
CA ALA A 45 17.77 -16.04 3.53
C ALA A 45 17.63 -17.12 2.43
N TYR A 46 16.39 -17.43 2.03
CA TYR A 46 16.02 -18.29 0.94
C TYR A 46 15.36 -17.43 -0.14
N PRO A 47 15.64 -17.66 -1.43
CA PRO A 47 14.88 -17.00 -2.48
C PRO A 47 13.41 -17.33 -2.25
N ASP A 48 12.62 -16.33 -1.85
CA ASP A 48 11.18 -16.49 -1.73
C ASP A 48 10.66 -16.99 -3.09
N PRO A 49 10.09 -18.21 -3.17
CA PRO A 49 9.57 -18.74 -4.43
C PRO A 49 8.54 -17.82 -5.07
N ALA A 50 7.79 -17.04 -4.27
CA ALA A 50 6.88 -16.03 -4.76
C ALA A 50 7.65 -14.90 -5.47
N LEU A 51 8.78 -14.44 -4.92
CA LEU A 51 9.60 -13.40 -5.53
C LEU A 51 10.14 -13.81 -6.89
N VAL A 52 10.68 -15.03 -6.99
CA VAL A 52 11.14 -15.58 -8.27
C VAL A 52 9.98 -15.65 -9.26
N ALA A 53 8.85 -16.24 -8.86
CA ALA A 53 7.69 -16.41 -9.74
C ALA A 53 7.12 -15.08 -10.22
N ILE A 54 7.12 -14.04 -9.38
CA ILE A 54 6.67 -12.69 -9.74
C ILE A 54 7.57 -12.10 -10.82
N PHE A 55 8.89 -12.01 -10.57
CA PHE A 55 9.80 -11.38 -11.54
C PHE A 55 9.98 -12.20 -12.82
N GLU A 56 9.94 -13.53 -12.75
CA GLU A 56 9.90 -14.38 -13.94
C GLU A 56 8.60 -14.15 -14.72
N GLY A 57 7.46 -14.11 -14.02
CA GLY A 57 6.14 -13.86 -14.61
C GLY A 57 6.00 -12.48 -15.26
N LEU A 58 6.68 -11.46 -14.74
CA LEU A 58 6.74 -10.11 -15.34
C LEU A 58 7.62 -10.08 -16.59
N ARG A 59 8.75 -10.82 -16.58
CA ARG A 59 9.67 -10.90 -17.72
C ARG A 59 9.14 -11.78 -18.86
N SER A 60 8.34 -12.80 -18.54
CA SER A 60 7.73 -13.67 -19.55
C SER A 60 6.60 -12.92 -20.27
N THR A 61 6.91 -12.29 -21.40
CA THR A 61 5.92 -11.79 -22.37
C THR A 61 5.32 -12.91 -23.24
N VAL A 62 5.51 -14.17 -22.85
CA VAL A 62 5.36 -15.32 -23.76
C VAL A 62 3.92 -15.84 -23.74
N ALA A 63 3.21 -15.47 -24.81
CA ALA A 63 2.07 -16.18 -25.40
C ALA A 63 0.79 -16.29 -24.55
N GLY A 64 0.11 -15.16 -24.33
CA GLY A 64 -1.35 -15.13 -24.11
C GLY A 64 -1.89 -15.82 -22.85
N GLY A 65 -1.02 -16.37 -21.99
CA GLY A 65 -1.35 -16.83 -20.65
C GLY A 65 -0.91 -15.76 -19.65
N GLN A 66 -1.87 -15.12 -18.98
CA GLN A 66 -1.56 -14.16 -17.92
C GLN A 66 -0.81 -14.89 -16.80
N SER A 67 0.42 -14.47 -16.49
CA SER A 67 1.11 -14.95 -15.29
C SER A 67 0.34 -14.50 -14.04
N ASN A 68 0.47 -15.21 -12.91
CA ASN A 68 -0.20 -14.81 -11.67
C ASN A 68 0.13 -13.35 -11.28
N ALA A 69 1.34 -12.88 -11.60
CA ALA A 69 1.74 -11.49 -11.39
C ALA A 69 0.95 -10.53 -12.27
N TRP A 70 0.86 -10.78 -13.57
CA TRP A 70 0.05 -9.95 -14.47
C TRP A 70 -1.44 -10.04 -14.14
N SER A 71 -1.95 -11.19 -13.71
CA SER A 71 -3.34 -11.31 -13.22
C SER A 71 -3.60 -10.45 -11.99
N ALA A 72 -2.69 -10.43 -11.01
CA ALA A 72 -2.82 -9.58 -9.83
C ALA A 72 -2.74 -8.08 -10.19
N LEU A 73 -1.83 -7.70 -11.08
CA LEU A 73 -1.69 -6.30 -11.51
C LEU A 73 -2.88 -5.81 -12.33
N ASN A 74 -3.46 -6.67 -13.17
CA ASN A 74 -4.63 -6.39 -14.00
C ASN A 74 -5.97 -6.60 -13.27
N ASP A 75 -5.96 -6.95 -11.98
CA ASP A 75 -7.20 -7.09 -11.22
C ASP A 75 -7.97 -5.77 -11.23
N SER A 76 -9.22 -5.82 -11.71
CA SER A 76 -10.00 -4.61 -11.96
C SER A 76 -10.44 -3.91 -10.67
N ALA A 77 -10.62 -4.66 -9.57
CA ALA A 77 -10.96 -4.06 -8.27
C ALA A 77 -9.73 -3.35 -7.69
N ARG A 78 -8.56 -3.97 -7.78
CA ARG A 78 -7.28 -3.37 -7.39
C ARG A 78 -6.99 -2.11 -8.22
N LEU A 79 -7.10 -2.18 -9.55
CA LEU A 79 -6.86 -1.01 -10.40
C LEU A 79 -7.81 0.13 -10.06
N ARG A 80 -9.09 -0.17 -9.82
CA ARG A 80 -10.04 0.83 -9.35
C ARG A 80 -9.58 1.47 -8.04
N ALA A 81 -9.14 0.68 -7.07
CA ALA A 81 -8.57 1.21 -5.82
C ALA A 81 -7.35 2.12 -6.07
N VAL A 82 -6.47 1.78 -7.01
CA VAL A 82 -5.33 2.64 -7.42
C VAL A 82 -5.82 3.98 -7.97
N PHE A 83 -6.84 3.98 -8.85
CA PHE A 83 -7.40 5.22 -9.41
C PHE A 83 -8.14 6.05 -8.36
N ASP A 84 -8.88 5.40 -7.46
CA ASP A 84 -9.66 6.05 -6.41
C ASP A 84 -8.77 6.76 -5.37
N THR A 85 -7.45 6.48 -5.33
CA THR A 85 -6.49 7.28 -4.54
C THR A 85 -6.42 8.75 -4.96
N GLY A 86 -6.74 9.07 -6.21
CA GLY A 86 -6.55 10.42 -6.78
C GLY A 86 -5.09 10.86 -6.94
N LEU A 87 -4.11 10.02 -6.58
CA LEU A 87 -2.68 10.36 -6.57
C LEU A 87 -1.99 10.20 -7.94
N LEU A 88 -2.68 9.61 -8.92
CA LEU A 88 -2.09 9.42 -10.25
C LEU A 88 -2.03 10.72 -11.05
N GLU A 89 -2.89 11.69 -10.73
CA GLU A 89 -2.92 12.98 -11.40
C GLU A 89 -1.60 13.74 -11.16
N PRO A 90 -1.07 14.45 -12.17
CA PRO A 90 0.13 15.25 -11.99
C PRO A 90 -0.12 16.43 -11.04
N GLY A 91 0.75 16.59 -10.05
CA GLY A 91 0.70 17.73 -9.12
C GLY A 91 1.42 17.40 -7.81
N PRO A 92 1.65 18.42 -6.96
CA PRO A 92 2.17 18.16 -5.63
C PRO A 92 1.10 17.50 -4.76
N HIS A 93 1.53 16.57 -3.92
CA HIS A 93 0.70 15.98 -2.87
C HIS A 93 1.37 16.29 -1.51
N PRO A 94 1.13 17.48 -0.92
CA PRO A 94 1.96 17.98 0.18
C PRO A 94 1.98 17.06 1.41
N GLU A 95 0.85 16.43 1.75
CA GLU A 95 0.77 15.50 2.88
C GLU A 95 1.58 14.23 2.62
N VAL A 96 1.49 13.68 1.40
CA VAL A 96 2.31 12.54 0.95
C VAL A 96 3.80 12.90 0.94
N GLU A 97 4.16 14.03 0.34
CA GLU A 97 5.55 14.51 0.27
C GLU A 97 6.14 14.72 1.66
N GLN A 98 5.36 15.26 2.60
CA GLN A 98 5.77 15.42 3.99
C GLN A 98 6.04 14.07 4.65
N ILE A 99 5.15 13.08 4.49
CA ILE A 99 5.35 11.76 5.08
C ILE A 99 6.58 11.08 4.48
N VAL A 100 6.75 11.11 3.15
CA VAL A 100 7.92 10.55 2.47
C VAL A 100 9.21 11.21 2.95
N GLY A 101 9.21 12.53 3.18
CA GLY A 101 10.35 13.24 3.77
C GLY A 101 10.63 12.84 5.22
N LEU A 102 9.59 12.58 6.02
CA LEU A 102 9.73 12.08 7.39
C LEU A 102 10.30 10.66 7.44
N THR A 103 9.96 9.81 6.48
CA THR A 103 10.49 8.44 6.36
C THR A 103 12.02 8.42 6.41
N ILE A 104 12.67 9.24 5.57
CA ILE A 104 14.14 9.38 5.51
C ILE A 104 14.76 9.70 6.88
N ASN A 105 14.12 10.57 7.65
CA ASN A 105 14.64 11.01 8.94
C ASN A 105 14.38 9.97 10.03
N ALA A 106 13.23 9.31 9.98
CA ALA A 106 12.81 8.34 10.98
C ALA A 106 13.62 7.04 10.90
N VAL A 107 13.92 6.55 9.69
CA VAL A 107 14.63 5.28 9.48
C VAL A 107 16.11 5.43 9.17
N GLY A 108 16.64 6.66 9.07
CA GLY A 108 18.08 6.85 8.93
C GLY A 108 18.64 6.69 7.51
N ILE A 109 17.81 6.51 6.48
CA ILE A 109 18.19 6.13 5.11
C ILE A 109 18.10 7.31 4.12
N PRO A 110 18.92 7.39 3.05
CA PRO A 110 19.02 8.58 2.21
C PRO A 110 17.85 8.84 1.28
N ASN A 111 17.07 7.82 0.89
CA ASN A 111 16.00 7.98 -0.10
C ASN A 111 14.71 7.28 0.37
N ALA A 112 13.57 7.89 0.03
CA ALA A 112 12.26 7.28 0.21
C ALA A 112 11.29 7.73 -0.88
N ALA A 113 10.29 6.91 -1.16
CA ALA A 113 9.23 7.25 -2.10
C ALA A 113 7.91 6.59 -1.72
N LEU A 114 6.81 7.25 -2.09
CA LEU A 114 5.52 6.63 -2.22
C LEU A 114 5.25 6.39 -3.71
N ASN A 115 4.96 5.14 -4.05
CA ASN A 115 4.77 4.69 -5.42
C ASN A 115 3.42 4.02 -5.59
N MET A 116 2.67 4.40 -6.62
CA MET A 116 1.46 3.70 -7.04
C MET A 116 1.79 2.75 -8.19
N ILE A 117 1.17 1.58 -8.21
CA ILE A 117 1.46 0.53 -9.21
C ILE A 117 0.21 0.28 -10.06
N THR A 118 0.27 0.66 -11.34
CA THR A 118 -0.80 0.38 -12.31
C THR A 118 -0.58 -0.98 -12.97
N ASP A 119 -1.39 -1.31 -13.97
CA ASP A 119 -1.20 -2.44 -14.87
C ASP A 119 -0.11 -2.21 -15.91
N VAL A 120 0.37 -0.98 -16.07
CA VAL A 120 1.34 -0.59 -17.12
C VAL A 120 2.68 -0.16 -16.53
N GLU A 121 2.66 0.58 -15.42
CA GLU A 121 3.85 1.25 -14.88
C GLU A 121 3.76 1.50 -13.37
N GLN A 122 4.93 1.72 -12.77
CA GLN A 122 5.03 2.39 -11.48
C GLN A 122 4.95 3.90 -11.69
N ILE A 123 4.23 4.59 -10.82
CA ILE A 123 4.14 6.05 -10.76
C ILE A 123 4.61 6.53 -9.39
N ASN A 124 5.67 7.34 -9.36
CA ASN A 124 6.15 8.00 -8.16
C ASN A 124 5.20 9.15 -7.82
N VAL A 125 4.49 9.06 -6.70
CA VAL A 125 3.54 10.09 -6.25
C VAL A 125 4.13 10.99 -5.16
N GLY A 126 5.20 10.54 -4.52
CA GLY A 126 6.08 11.36 -3.68
C GLY A 126 7.48 10.75 -3.65
N ILE A 127 8.52 11.58 -3.69
CA ILE A 127 9.92 11.12 -3.61
C ILE A 127 10.75 12.13 -2.83
N ALA A 128 11.61 11.64 -1.94
CA ALA A 128 12.55 12.45 -1.21
C ALA A 128 13.95 11.83 -1.28
N SER A 129 14.97 12.68 -1.23
CA SER A 129 16.36 12.29 -1.07
C SER A 129 17.09 13.29 -0.17
N ARG A 130 17.94 12.81 0.74
CA ARG A 130 18.82 13.67 1.55
C ARG A 130 19.76 14.52 0.71
N SER A 131 20.15 14.02 -0.47
CA SER A 131 20.99 14.77 -1.39
C SER A 131 20.26 15.94 -2.07
N GLY A 132 18.93 15.98 -1.96
CA GLY A 132 18.05 16.88 -2.72
C GLY A 132 17.92 16.52 -4.20
N HIS A 133 18.68 15.52 -4.69
CA HIS A 133 18.63 15.09 -6.08
C HIS A 133 17.57 13.99 -6.23
N ILE A 134 16.40 14.39 -6.70
CA ILE A 134 15.34 13.47 -7.12
C ILE A 134 15.32 13.43 -8.65
N GLY A 135 15.26 12.23 -9.23
CA GLY A 135 15.15 12.08 -10.68
C GLY A 135 13.87 12.74 -11.20
N ALA A 136 13.95 13.38 -12.37
CA ALA A 136 12.77 14.03 -12.99
C ALA A 136 11.75 13.02 -13.53
N GLN A 137 12.13 11.75 -13.65
CA GLN A 137 11.29 10.68 -14.18
C GLN A 137 10.30 10.21 -13.10
N ARG A 138 9.01 10.51 -13.33
CA ARG A 138 7.92 10.10 -12.45
C ARG A 138 7.53 8.64 -12.64
N THR A 139 7.63 8.09 -13.85
CA THR A 139 7.12 6.75 -14.16
C THR A 139 8.22 5.77 -14.55
N HIS A 140 8.06 4.52 -14.14
CA HIS A 140 9.05 3.46 -14.33
C HIS A 140 8.38 2.18 -14.86
N PRO A 141 8.97 1.46 -15.82
CA PRO A 141 8.45 0.17 -16.27
C PRO A 141 8.31 -0.82 -15.10
N LEU A 142 7.22 -1.59 -15.07
CA LEU A 142 6.98 -2.59 -14.02
C LEU A 142 8.13 -3.59 -13.83
N PRO A 143 8.80 -4.11 -14.89
CA PRO A 143 9.93 -5.03 -14.72
C PRO A 143 11.17 -4.42 -14.05
N ASP A 144 11.25 -3.09 -13.96
CA ASP A 144 12.34 -2.35 -13.31
C ASP A 144 11.98 -1.91 -11.87
N SER A 145 10.78 -2.23 -11.39
CA SER A 145 10.28 -1.83 -10.09
C SER A 145 10.38 -2.95 -9.05
N LEU A 146 11.09 -2.69 -7.95
CA LEU A 146 11.05 -3.56 -6.77
C LEU A 146 9.68 -3.52 -6.05
N CYS A 147 8.96 -2.41 -6.14
CA CYS A 147 7.66 -2.20 -5.50
C CYS A 147 6.58 -3.15 -6.03
N VAL A 148 6.71 -3.62 -7.28
CA VAL A 148 5.76 -4.58 -7.88
C VAL A 148 5.69 -5.87 -7.08
N TYR A 149 6.81 -6.33 -6.52
CA TYR A 149 6.79 -7.49 -5.64
C TYR A 149 5.85 -7.28 -4.44
N THR A 150 5.98 -6.15 -3.77
CA THR A 150 5.19 -5.81 -2.57
C THR A 150 3.71 -5.72 -2.90
N VAL A 151 3.34 -5.17 -4.07
CA VAL A 151 1.95 -5.10 -4.51
C VAL A 151 1.40 -6.48 -4.90
N VAL A 152 2.15 -7.30 -5.63
CA VAL A 152 1.67 -8.61 -6.08
C VAL A 152 1.60 -9.63 -4.93
N SER A 153 2.55 -9.58 -3.99
CA SER A 153 2.57 -10.46 -2.82
C SER A 153 1.69 -9.97 -1.66
N GLY A 154 1.33 -8.68 -1.64
CA GLY A 154 0.67 -8.04 -0.50
C GLY A 154 1.54 -8.01 0.77
N SER A 155 2.86 -8.24 0.64
CA SER A 155 3.79 -8.44 1.75
C SER A 155 5.00 -7.50 1.65
N PRO A 156 5.62 -7.11 2.78
CA PRO A 156 6.85 -6.34 2.77
C PRO A 156 7.97 -7.00 1.96
N LEU A 157 8.80 -6.19 1.30
CA LEU A 157 10.08 -6.61 0.74
C LEU A 157 11.20 -5.93 1.51
N ILE A 158 12.07 -6.72 2.13
CA ILE A 158 13.18 -6.23 2.95
C ILE A 158 14.46 -6.86 2.40
N ILE A 159 15.43 -6.01 2.06
CA ILE A 159 16.71 -6.38 1.45
C ILE A 159 17.80 -5.62 2.17
N ASP A 160 18.62 -6.34 2.93
CA ASP A 160 19.77 -5.77 3.62
C ASP A 160 20.93 -5.45 2.66
N ASP A 161 21.18 -6.36 1.72
CA ASP A 161 22.17 -6.21 0.65
C ASP A 161 21.66 -6.89 -0.63
N ILE A 162 21.41 -6.08 -1.67
CA ILE A 162 20.89 -6.57 -2.95
C ILE A 162 21.95 -7.34 -3.74
N ALA A 163 23.24 -7.09 -3.52
CA ALA A 163 24.33 -7.80 -4.19
C ALA A 163 24.40 -9.27 -3.75
N ASP A 164 24.06 -9.52 -2.48
CA ASP A 164 23.96 -10.86 -1.90
C ASP A 164 22.59 -11.53 -2.16
N HIS A 165 21.58 -10.77 -2.60
CA HIS A 165 20.25 -11.32 -2.84
C HIS A 165 20.23 -12.29 -4.04
N PRO A 166 19.82 -13.56 -3.86
CA PRO A 166 19.99 -14.62 -4.87
C PRO A 166 19.27 -14.33 -6.18
N VAL A 167 18.13 -13.64 -6.11
CA VAL A 167 17.26 -13.33 -7.27
C VAL A 167 17.48 -11.91 -7.79
N LEU A 168 17.77 -10.95 -6.91
CA LEU A 168 17.68 -9.52 -7.20
C LEU A 168 19.04 -8.88 -7.49
N LYS A 169 20.16 -9.56 -7.25
CA LYS A 169 21.49 -9.10 -7.66
C LYS A 169 21.61 -8.79 -9.17
N ASN A 170 20.76 -9.41 -9.99
CA ASN A 170 20.70 -9.18 -11.44
C ASN A 170 19.56 -8.25 -11.86
N HIS A 171 18.83 -7.66 -10.90
CA HIS A 171 17.78 -6.68 -11.17
C HIS A 171 18.40 -5.34 -11.61
N SER A 172 17.71 -4.56 -12.43
CA SER A 172 18.22 -3.28 -12.96
C SER A 172 18.57 -2.28 -11.85
N ALA A 173 17.79 -2.26 -10.77
CA ALA A 173 18.07 -1.49 -9.56
C ALA A 173 19.43 -1.83 -8.89
N ALA A 174 19.81 -3.12 -8.87
CA ALA A 174 21.11 -3.56 -8.36
C ALA A 174 22.23 -3.22 -9.35
N GLN A 175 22.02 -3.51 -10.64
CA GLN A 175 23.03 -3.32 -11.69
C GLN A 175 23.38 -1.84 -11.93
N SER A 176 22.43 -0.94 -11.71
CA SER A 176 22.67 0.51 -11.80
C SER A 176 23.46 1.08 -10.62
N GLY A 177 23.56 0.34 -9.50
CA GLY A 177 24.16 0.80 -8.26
C GLY A 177 23.32 1.82 -7.49
N VAL A 178 22.06 2.03 -7.89
CA VAL A 178 21.13 2.97 -7.21
C VAL A 178 20.59 2.36 -5.91
N VAL A 179 20.55 1.04 -5.81
CA VAL A 179 20.07 0.30 -4.65
C VAL A 179 21.15 -0.67 -4.19
N GLY A 180 21.57 -0.54 -2.94
CA GLY A 180 22.35 -1.48 -2.15
C GLY A 180 21.47 -2.16 -1.10
N ALA A 181 20.61 -1.40 -0.42
CA ALA A 181 19.60 -1.90 0.52
C ALA A 181 18.22 -1.32 0.21
N TYR A 182 17.16 -2.05 0.52
CA TYR A 182 15.78 -1.66 0.21
C TYR A 182 14.79 -2.18 1.23
N ILE A 183 13.80 -1.37 1.57
CA ILE A 183 12.58 -1.79 2.25
C ILE A 183 11.36 -1.22 1.51
N GLY A 184 10.33 -2.03 1.31
CA GLY A 184 9.06 -1.63 0.72
C GLY A 184 7.90 -2.22 1.52
N ILE A 185 7.03 -1.36 2.04
CA ILE A 185 5.82 -1.74 2.77
C ILE A 185 4.60 -1.49 1.87
N PRO A 186 3.67 -2.44 1.74
CA PRO A 186 2.49 -2.28 0.89
C PRO A 186 1.58 -1.18 1.43
N ILE A 187 0.96 -0.43 0.51
CA ILE A 187 -0.15 0.46 0.80
C ILE A 187 -1.41 -0.25 0.33
N ILE A 188 -2.32 -0.52 1.26
CA ILE A 188 -3.48 -1.37 1.06
C ILE A 188 -4.73 -0.53 1.37
N ASP A 189 -5.72 -0.59 0.47
CA ASP A 189 -7.02 0.05 0.71
C ASP A 189 -7.85 -0.68 1.78
N ASP A 190 -9.01 -0.11 2.14
CA ASP A 190 -9.88 -0.71 3.15
C ASP A 190 -10.48 -2.07 2.78
N ALA A 191 -10.52 -2.38 1.48
CA ALA A 191 -11.00 -3.64 0.95
C ALA A 191 -9.89 -4.70 0.82
N GLY A 192 -8.65 -4.36 1.17
CA GLY A 192 -7.51 -5.28 1.15
C GLY A 192 -6.76 -5.33 -0.18
N HIS A 193 -6.97 -4.37 -1.09
CA HIS A 193 -6.26 -4.27 -2.36
C HIS A 193 -4.92 -3.53 -2.20
N PRO A 194 -3.78 -4.15 -2.52
CA PRO A 194 -2.49 -3.44 -2.57
C PRO A 194 -2.46 -2.48 -3.77
N VAL A 195 -2.38 -1.18 -3.50
CA VAL A 195 -2.38 -0.13 -4.55
C VAL A 195 -0.98 0.39 -4.86
N GLY A 196 -0.06 0.26 -3.90
CA GLY A 196 1.24 0.90 -3.97
C GLY A 196 2.20 0.45 -2.88
N THR A 197 3.28 1.21 -2.71
CA THR A 197 4.35 0.91 -1.77
C THR A 197 4.95 2.20 -1.21
N LEU A 198 5.07 2.28 0.12
CA LEU A 198 6.00 3.19 0.76
C LEU A 198 7.35 2.49 0.86
N CYS A 199 8.37 3.00 0.17
CA CYS A 199 9.70 2.39 0.17
C CYS A 199 10.79 3.36 0.61
N ALA A 200 11.88 2.79 1.12
CA ALA A 200 13.12 3.48 1.43
C ALA A 200 14.32 2.66 0.95
N TRP A 201 15.37 3.33 0.50
CA TRP A 201 16.56 2.65 -0.03
C TRP A 201 17.85 3.46 0.13
N ASP A 202 18.95 2.74 0.21
CA ASP A 202 20.33 3.24 0.22
C ASP A 202 21.10 2.60 -0.94
N ASP A 203 22.15 3.24 -1.43
CA ASP A 203 23.10 2.66 -2.39
C ASP A 203 24.14 1.75 -1.72
N GLN A 204 24.24 1.83 -0.38
CA GLN A 204 25.04 0.91 0.45
C GLN A 204 24.16 -0.18 1.08
N PRO A 205 24.76 -1.32 1.47
CA PRO A 205 24.10 -2.29 2.34
C PRO A 205 23.69 -1.68 3.68
N HIS A 206 22.52 -2.07 4.19
CA HIS A 206 21.96 -1.60 5.45
C HIS A 206 21.17 -2.71 6.11
N HIS A 207 21.47 -3.02 7.38
CA HIS A 207 20.72 -4.04 8.12
C HIS A 207 19.47 -3.41 8.73
N TRP A 208 18.28 -3.83 8.26
CA TRP A 208 17.01 -3.32 8.76
C TRP A 208 16.66 -3.91 10.12
N SER A 209 16.71 -3.08 11.16
CA SER A 209 16.28 -3.47 12.50
C SER A 209 14.76 -3.61 12.58
N SER A 210 14.28 -4.41 13.56
CA SER A 210 12.84 -4.51 13.83
C SER A 210 12.18 -3.15 14.15
N GLY A 211 12.93 -2.22 14.74
CA GLY A 211 12.46 -0.87 15.01
C GLY A 211 12.26 -0.05 13.73
N GLU A 212 13.20 -0.10 12.79
CA GLU A 212 13.07 0.57 11.49
C GLU A 212 11.93 -0.03 10.66
N ILE A 213 11.79 -1.35 10.67
CA ILE A 213 10.68 -2.05 10.01
C ILE A 213 9.34 -1.59 10.60
N GLN A 214 9.22 -1.55 11.93
CA GLN A 214 8.01 -1.07 12.59
C GLN A 214 7.71 0.39 12.23
N ILE A 215 8.72 1.27 12.21
CA ILE A 215 8.56 2.67 11.79
C ILE A 215 8.06 2.76 10.35
N MET A 216 8.62 1.96 9.43
CA MET A 216 8.16 1.92 8.05
C MET A 216 6.70 1.46 7.96
N THR A 217 6.30 0.46 8.74
CA THR A 217 4.91 -0.01 8.83
C THR A 217 3.99 1.08 9.38
N ASP A 218 4.35 1.72 10.49
CA ASP A 218 3.53 2.78 11.09
C ASP A 218 3.36 3.97 10.14
N LEU A 219 4.41 4.34 9.40
CA LEU A 219 4.34 5.40 8.40
C LEU A 219 3.49 5.00 7.19
N ALA A 220 3.54 3.73 6.76
CA ALA A 220 2.65 3.22 5.72
C ALA A 220 1.18 3.29 6.16
N ASP A 221 0.88 2.99 7.42
CA ASP A 221 -0.46 3.14 7.99
C ASP A 221 -0.91 4.60 8.01
N VAL A 222 -0.02 5.53 8.37
CA VAL A 222 -0.32 6.98 8.29
C VAL A 222 -0.63 7.41 6.85
N VAL A 223 0.13 6.92 5.86
CA VAL A 223 -0.13 7.18 4.44
C VAL A 223 -1.50 6.62 4.04
N GLN A 224 -1.84 5.39 4.43
CA GLN A 224 -3.14 4.78 4.12
C GLN A 224 -4.29 5.63 4.65
N ASN A 225 -4.21 6.09 5.90
CA ASN A 225 -5.26 6.95 6.49
C ASN A 225 -5.40 8.27 5.72
N VAL A 226 -4.29 8.89 5.29
CA VAL A 226 -4.32 10.12 4.48
C VAL A 226 -5.01 9.90 3.12
N ILE A 227 -4.81 8.73 2.52
CA ILE A 227 -5.35 8.42 1.18
C ILE A 227 -6.81 7.97 1.25
N PHE A 228 -7.17 7.15 2.25
CA PHE A 228 -8.44 6.40 2.26
C PHE A 228 -9.46 6.88 3.30
N ASP A 229 -9.05 7.52 4.40
CA ASP A 229 -9.98 7.95 5.47
C ASP A 229 -10.60 9.36 5.19
N GLN A 230 -10.88 9.69 3.93
CA GLN A 230 -11.41 11.01 3.52
C GLN A 230 -12.93 11.14 3.62
#